data_AF-A0A1J5GCK8-F1
#
_entry.id   AF-A0A1J5GCK8-F1
#
_cell.length_a   1.000
_cell.length_b   1.000
_cell.length_c   1.000
_cell.angle_alpha   90.00
_cell.angle_beta   90.00
_cell.angle_gamma   90.00
#
_symmetry.space_group_name_H-M   'P 1'
#
loop_
_entity.id
_entity.type
_entity.pdbx_description
1 polymer ?
#
loop_
_entity_poly.entity_id
_entity_poly.type
_entity_poly.pdbx_seq_one_letter_code
_entity_poly.pdbx_strand_id
1 'polypeptide(L)'
;MLTYVHQFIGALTFSVFVESIVVVFLCVFLKKDKRLSLLAVLGTLLTIPYVWFVFPTLFWYSASLALYLGEGSYFLFEAMLYKILGKFNWKQALFFSFLATLASYFLGRSF
;
A
#
# COMPACT_ATOMS: atom_id res chain seq x y z
N MET A 1 23.70 5.06 0.65
CA MET A 1 22.69 5.73 -0.21
C MET A 1 22.21 4.81 -1.33
N LEU A 2 23.11 4.29 -2.19
CA LEU A 2 22.73 3.37 -3.29
C LEU A 2 21.98 2.12 -2.81
N THR A 3 22.46 1.47 -1.74
CA THR A 3 21.83 0.28 -1.15
C THR A 3 20.40 0.55 -0.66
N TYR A 4 20.16 1.73 -0.08
CA TYR A 4 18.84 2.13 0.41
C TYR A 4 17.86 2.35 -0.73
N VAL A 5 18.32 2.94 -1.84
CA VAL A 5 17.51 3.11 -3.05
C VAL A 5 17.16 1.76 -3.67
N HIS A 6 18.10 0.81 -3.71
CA HIS A 6 17.80 -0.56 -4.18
C HIS A 6 16.79 -1.28 -3.28
N GLN A 7 16.91 -1.16 -1.96
CA GLN A 7 15.92 -1.70 -1.01
C GLN A 7 14.55 -1.07 -1.21
N PHE A 8 14.49 0.26 -1.39
CA PHE A 8 13.26 0.97 -1.70
C PHE A 8 12.63 0.48 -3.01
N ILE A 9 13.38 0.38 -4.10
CA ILE A 9 12.86 -0.10 -5.39
C ILE A 9 12.40 -1.55 -5.28
N GLY A 10 13.14 -2.39 -4.55
CA GLY A 10 12.76 -3.77 -4.27
C GLY A 10 11.43 -3.84 -3.52
N ALA A 11 11.31 -3.12 -2.41
CA ALA A 11 10.08 -3.03 -1.63
C ALA A 11 8.91 -2.48 -2.44
N LEU A 12 9.12 -1.41 -3.21
CA LEU A 12 8.12 -0.81 -4.09
C LEU A 12 7.58 -1.82 -5.11
N THR A 13 8.48 -2.49 -5.83
CA THR A 13 8.11 -3.44 -6.88
C THR A 13 7.40 -4.65 -6.28
N PHE A 14 7.87 -5.12 -5.12
CA PHE A 14 7.29 -6.22 -4.39
C PHE A 14 5.87 -5.89 -3.89
N SER A 15 5.68 -4.75 -3.23
CA SER A 15 4.37 -4.30 -2.77
C SER A 15 3.40 -4.10 -3.92
N VAL A 16 3.83 -3.45 -5.01
CA VAL A 16 2.98 -3.29 -6.22
C VAL A 16 2.50 -4.65 -6.72
N PHE A 17 3.39 -5.65 -6.79
CA PHE A 17 3.05 -6.99 -7.24
C PHE A 17 2.07 -7.69 -6.30
N VAL A 18 2.37 -7.73 -5.00
CA VAL A 18 1.54 -8.39 -3.99
C VAL A 18 0.15 -7.75 -3.89
N GLU A 19 0.09 -6.43 -3.79
CA GLU A 19 -1.16 -5.70 -3.59
C GLU A 19 -2.04 -5.78 -4.84
N SER A 20 -1.45 -5.69 -6.03
CA SER A 20 -2.18 -5.91 -7.28
C SER A 20 -2.80 -7.29 -7.33
N ILE A 21 -2.06 -8.34 -6.94
CA ILE A 21 -2.57 -9.72 -6.91
C ILE A 21 -3.73 -9.84 -5.92
N VAL A 22 -3.57 -9.32 -4.71
CA VAL A 22 -4.61 -9.36 -3.67
C VAL A 22 -5.86 -8.63 -4.14
N VAL A 23 -5.72 -7.44 -4.72
CA VAL A 23 -6.86 -6.67 -5.22
C VAL A 23 -7.53 -7.34 -6.41
N VAL A 24 -6.77 -7.94 -7.34
CA VAL A 24 -7.34 -8.74 -8.43
C VAL A 24 -8.13 -9.91 -7.86
N PHE A 25 -7.57 -10.64 -6.89
CA PHE A 25 -8.23 -11.78 -6.26
C PHE A 25 -9.53 -11.36 -5.58
N LEU A 26 -9.52 -10.27 -4.82
CA LEU A 26 -10.71 -9.70 -4.19
C LEU A 26 -11.75 -9.23 -5.22
N CYS A 27 -11.30 -8.64 -6.33
CA CYS A 27 -12.20 -8.24 -7.42
C CYS A 27 -12.87 -9.46 -8.07
N VAL A 28 -12.14 -10.55 -8.29
CA VAL A 28 -12.70 -11.80 -8.83
C VAL A 28 -13.72 -12.39 -7.84
N PHE A 29 -13.36 -12.48 -6.56
CA PHE A 29 -14.22 -13.05 -5.52
C PHE A 29 -15.53 -12.27 -5.33
N LEU A 30 -15.44 -10.93 -5.35
CA LEU A 30 -16.59 -10.04 -5.14
C LEU A 30 -17.26 -9.58 -6.44
N LYS A 31 -16.90 -10.17 -7.59
CA LYS A 31 -17.42 -9.84 -8.92
C LYS A 31 -17.36 -8.33 -9.24
N LYS A 32 -16.22 -7.71 -8.93
CA LYS A 32 -15.90 -6.31 -9.24
C LYS A 32 -15.01 -6.19 -10.48
N ASP A 33 -14.91 -4.99 -11.02
CA ASP A 33 -14.07 -4.71 -12.18
C ASP A 33 -12.58 -4.91 -11.82
N LYS A 34 -11.88 -5.74 -12.59
CA LYS A 34 -10.45 -6.03 -12.40
C LYS A 34 -9.57 -4.80 -12.64
N ARG A 35 -10.07 -3.80 -13.37
CA ARG A 35 -9.36 -2.51 -13.58
C ARG A 35 -9.05 -1.79 -12.26
N LEU A 36 -9.73 -2.14 -11.17
CA LEU A 36 -9.44 -1.62 -9.84
C LEU A 36 -8.06 -2.03 -9.31
N SER A 37 -7.44 -3.07 -9.87
CA SER A 37 -6.04 -3.40 -9.59
C SER A 37 -5.07 -2.28 -10.01
N LEU A 38 -5.42 -1.47 -11.01
CA LEU A 38 -4.64 -0.28 -11.36
C LEU A 38 -4.65 0.76 -10.25
N LEU A 39 -5.72 0.82 -9.44
CA LEU A 39 -5.77 1.71 -8.28
C LEU A 39 -4.82 1.25 -7.18
N ALA A 40 -4.62 -0.07 -7.04
CA ALA A 40 -3.59 -0.61 -6.13
C ALA A 40 -2.22 -0.13 -6.59
N VAL A 41 -1.84 -0.41 -7.85
CA VAL A 41 -0.56 0.05 -8.43
C VAL A 41 -0.32 1.55 -8.22
N LEU A 42 -1.32 2.38 -8.54
CA LEU A 42 -1.21 3.82 -8.38
C LEU A 42 -1.12 4.24 -6.90
N GLY A 43 -1.91 3.60 -6.02
CA GLY A 43 -1.86 3.81 -4.59
C GLY A 43 -0.47 3.53 -4.03
N THR A 44 0.07 2.35 -4.30
CA THR A 44 1.40 1.93 -3.88
C THR A 44 2.50 2.87 -4.38
N LEU A 45 2.48 3.22 -5.69
CA LEU A 45 3.48 4.10 -6.30
C LEU A 45 3.46 5.52 -5.70
N LEU A 46 2.28 5.99 -5.30
CA LEU A 46 2.13 7.31 -4.70
C LEU A 46 2.48 7.35 -3.23
N THR A 47 2.40 6.23 -2.51
CA THR A 47 2.46 6.22 -1.04
C THR A 47 3.76 5.67 -0.48
N ILE A 48 4.32 4.59 -1.06
CA ILE A 48 5.58 4.00 -0.60
C ILE A 48 6.74 5.00 -0.59
N PRO A 49 6.90 5.92 -1.57
CA PRO A 49 7.93 6.96 -1.48
C PRO A 49 7.78 7.84 -0.23
N TYR A 50 6.56 8.13 0.21
CA TYR A 50 6.34 8.91 1.43
C TYR A 50 6.66 8.11 2.69
N VAL A 51 6.27 6.84 2.72
CA VAL A 51 6.59 5.94 3.85
C VAL A 51 8.10 5.76 4.01
N TRP A 52 8.85 5.67 2.91
CA TRP A 52 10.30 5.49 2.96
C TRP A 52 11.09 6.79 3.14
N PHE A 53 10.74 7.87 2.44
CA PHE A 53 11.56 9.08 2.44
C PHE A 53 11.01 10.22 3.31
N VAL A 54 9.70 10.34 3.46
CA VAL A 54 9.08 11.49 4.16
C VAL A 54 8.89 11.18 5.64
N PHE A 55 8.26 10.07 5.99
CA PHE A 55 7.99 9.72 7.39
C PHE A 55 9.26 9.55 8.24
N PRO A 56 10.31 8.83 7.79
CA PRO A 56 11.54 8.71 8.56
C PRO A 56 12.28 10.04 8.73
N THR A 57 12.11 10.98 7.79
CA THR A 57 12.69 12.32 7.88
C THR A 57 11.92 13.19 8.88
N LEU A 58 10.59 13.11 8.90
CA LEU A 58 9.74 13.85 9.86
C LEU A 58 9.87 13.31 11.29
N PHE A 59 9.97 11.99 11.43
CA PHE A 59 10.01 11.28 12.71
C PHE A 59 11.36 10.62 12.96
N TRP A 60 12.43 11.35 12.69
CA TRP A 60 13.82 10.88 12.81
C TRP A 60 14.19 10.37 14.21
N TYR A 61 13.47 10.81 15.25
CA TYR A 61 13.70 10.43 16.64
C TYR A 61 13.08 9.08 17.04
N SER A 62 12.18 8.49 16.22
CA SER A 62 11.57 7.19 16.51
C SER A 62 11.18 6.44 15.24
N ALA A 63 12.00 5.45 14.88
CA ALA A 63 11.77 4.60 13.71
C ALA A 63 10.42 3.84 13.79
N SER A 64 10.05 3.34 14.99
CA SER A 64 8.78 2.64 15.19
C SER A 64 7.59 3.56 14.97
N LEU A 65 7.65 4.80 15.46
CA LEU A 65 6.59 5.78 15.27
C LEU A 65 6.46 6.18 13.80
N ALA A 66 7.59 6.42 13.13
CA ALA A 66 7.64 6.73 11.70
C ALA A 66 6.98 5.62 10.87
N LEU A 67 7.27 4.37 11.19
CA LEU A 67 6.73 3.20 10.50
C LEU A 67 5.22 3.06 10.74
N TYR A 68 4.75 3.11 11.99
CA TYR A 68 3.31 2.97 12.27
C TYR A 68 2.47 4.10 11.66
N LEU A 69 2.97 5.33 11.69
CA LEU A 69 2.28 6.46 11.07
C LEU A 69 2.34 6.39 9.54
N GLY A 70 3.47 5.96 8.98
CA GLY A 70 3.64 5.71 7.55
C GLY A 70 2.63 4.69 7.04
N GLU A 71 2.63 3.48 7.62
CA GLU A 71 1.70 2.39 7.27
C GLU A 71 0.23 2.77 7.50
N GLY A 72 -0.07 3.46 8.61
CA GLY A 72 -1.43 3.92 8.90
C GLY A 72 -1.92 4.96 7.89
N SER A 73 -1.06 5.91 7.50
CA SER A 73 -1.39 6.91 6.48
C SER A 73 -1.57 6.28 5.10
N TYR A 74 -0.73 5.29 4.77
CA TYR A 74 -0.79 4.51 3.55
C TYR A 74 -2.13 3.77 3.42
N PHE A 75 -2.50 3.00 4.44
CA PHE A 75 -3.78 2.28 4.51
C PHE A 75 -4.98 3.21 4.30
N LEU A 76 -5.00 4.37 4.96
CA LEU A 76 -6.09 5.34 4.83
C LEU A 76 -6.14 5.95 3.43
N PHE A 77 -4.99 6.28 2.85
CA PHE A 77 -4.90 6.87 1.52
C PHE A 77 -5.40 5.90 0.44
N GLU A 78 -4.99 4.63 0.49
CA GLU A 78 -5.51 3.60 -0.41
C GLU A 78 -7.02 3.43 -0.28
N ALA A 79 -7.54 3.37 0.95
CA ALA A 79 -8.97 3.28 1.18
C ALA A 79 -9.71 4.50 0.58
N MET A 80 -9.14 5.70 0.68
CA MET A 80 -9.68 6.89 0.03
C MET A 80 -9.65 6.78 -1.50
N LEU A 81 -8.56 6.27 -2.10
CA LEU A 81 -8.48 6.05 -3.54
C LEU A 81 -9.54 5.05 -4.02
N TYR A 82 -9.69 3.91 -3.33
CA TYR A 82 -10.74 2.95 -3.65
C TYR A 82 -12.15 3.50 -3.47
N LYS A 83 -12.36 4.41 -2.51
CA LYS A 83 -13.64 5.10 -2.31
C LYS A 83 -13.94 6.07 -3.45
N ILE A 84 -13.00 6.94 -3.80
CA ILE A 84 -13.20 8.04 -4.75
C ILE A 84 -13.17 7.52 -6.19
N LEU A 85 -12.11 6.80 -6.55
CA LEU A 85 -11.89 6.33 -7.92
C LEU A 85 -12.57 4.98 -8.18
N GLY A 86 -12.51 4.08 -7.20
CA GLY A 86 -13.12 2.75 -7.30
C GLY A 86 -14.63 2.71 -6.99
N LYS A 87 -15.21 3.82 -6.54
CA LYS A 87 -16.63 3.97 -6.17
C LYS A 87 -17.11 2.94 -5.14
N PHE A 88 -16.22 2.45 -4.28
CA PHE A 88 -16.59 1.50 -3.23
C PHE A 88 -17.36 2.16 -2.09
N ASN A 89 -18.07 1.35 -1.30
CA ASN A 89 -18.54 1.79 0.02
C ASN A 89 -17.36 1.82 0.99
N TRP A 90 -17.40 2.68 2.02
CA TRP A 90 -16.30 2.79 2.99
C TRP A 90 -15.90 1.44 3.58
N LYS A 91 -16.87 0.58 3.92
CA LYS A 91 -16.60 -0.78 4.39
C LYS A 91 -15.79 -1.62 3.39
N GLN A 92 -16.12 -1.53 2.11
CA GLN A 92 -15.41 -2.26 1.05
C GLN A 92 -14.03 -1.66 0.81
N ALA A 93 -13.92 -0.33 0.74
CA ALA A 93 -12.66 0.35 0.51
C ALA A 93 -11.64 0.07 1.63
N LEU A 94 -12.08 0.14 2.89
CA LEU A 94 -11.27 -0.22 4.05
C LEU A 94 -10.90 -1.71 4.05
N PHE A 95 -11.83 -2.59 3.69
CA PHE A 95 -11.55 -4.03 3.63
C PHE A 95 -10.51 -4.38 2.55
N PHE A 96 -10.61 -3.77 1.37
CA PHE A 96 -9.65 -3.97 0.28
C PHE A 96 -8.26 -3.45 0.67
N SER A 97 -8.19 -2.20 1.13
CA SER A 97 -6.95 -1.59 1.60
C SER A 97 -6.32 -2.43 2.73
N PHE A 98 -7.12 -2.85 3.71
CA PHE A 98 -6.63 -3.62 4.85
C PHE A 98 -5.97 -4.92 4.41
N LEU A 99 -6.63 -5.69 3.52
CA LEU A 99 -6.08 -6.94 3.03
C LEU A 99 -4.84 -6.75 2.15
N ALA A 100 -4.82 -5.70 1.31
CA ALA A 100 -3.68 -5.38 0.46
C ALA A 100 -2.46 -5.01 1.32
N THR A 101 -2.61 -4.02 2.21
CA THR A 101 -1.55 -3.57 3.13
C THR A 101 -1.10 -4.69 4.06
N LEU A 102 -2.02 -5.50 4.59
CA LEU A 102 -1.67 -6.62 5.48
C LEU A 102 -0.87 -7.70 4.75
N ALA A 103 -1.29 -8.09 3.54
CA ALA A 103 -0.53 -9.04 2.73
C ALA A 103 0.86 -8.50 2.39
N SER A 104 0.94 -7.23 1.97
CA SER A 104 2.19 -6.52 1.66
C SER A 104 3.12 -6.47 2.88
N TYR A 105 2.60 -6.13 4.06
CA TYR A 105 3.37 -6.06 5.31
C TYR A 105 3.90 -7.44 5.74
N PHE A 106 3.05 -8.48 5.76
CA PHE A 106 3.48 -9.81 6.20
C PHE A 106 4.49 -10.45 5.24
N LEU A 107 4.26 -10.31 3.93
CA LEU A 107 5.17 -10.85 2.93
C LEU A 107 6.45 -10.01 2.82
N GLY A 108 6.33 -8.69 2.96
CA GLY A 108 7.44 -7.74 2.90
C GLY A 108 8.36 -7.80 4.11
N ARG A 109 7.90 -8.23 5.28
CA ARG A 109 8.75 -8.44 6.47
C ARG A 109 9.87 -9.48 6.26
N SER A 110 9.72 -10.33 5.24
CA SER A 110 10.68 -11.38 4.89
C SER A 110 11.71 -10.93 3.84
N PHE A 111 11.63 -9.67 3.39
CA PHE A 111 12.46 -9.05 2.36
C PHE A 111 13.26 -7.87 2.94
#